data_AF-A0A5B1B4C5-F1
#
_entry.id   AF-A0A5B1B4C5-F1
#
_cell.length_a   1.000
_cell.length_b   1.000
_cell.length_c   1.000
_cell.angle_alpha   90.00
_cell.angle_beta   90.00
_cell.angle_gamma   90.00
#
_symmetry.space_group_name_H-M   'P 1'
#
loop_
_entity.id
_entity.type
_entity.pdbx_description
1 polymer ?
#
loop_
_entity_poly.entity_id
_entity_poly.type
_entity_poly.pdbx_seq_one_letter_code
_entity_poly.pdbx_strand_id
1 'polypeptide(L)'
;MKSGTVMHGSKLSFQYWFIAMHFLTSTKKSFSAKEVQRQLGHKRYEPIWAMMHKLRSVMRLRDDEYTLKEEIELDEGFFETVSITRDK
;
A
#
# COMPACT_ATOMS: atom_id res chain seq x y z
N MET A 1 11.89 -18.16 -10.51
CA MET A 1 10.43 -17.96 -10.62
C MET A 1 9.96 -16.63 -10.01
N LYS A 2 10.34 -15.47 -10.57
CA LYS A 2 9.70 -14.16 -10.28
C LYS A 2 9.11 -13.52 -11.54
N SER A 3 9.16 -14.23 -12.67
CA SER A 3 8.67 -13.72 -13.95
C SER A 3 7.16 -13.63 -13.94
N GLY A 4 6.60 -12.53 -14.45
CA GLY A 4 5.15 -12.32 -14.53
C GLY A 4 4.42 -12.05 -13.21
N THR A 5 5.13 -11.81 -12.09
CA THR A 5 4.51 -11.47 -10.80
C THR A 5 4.83 -10.04 -10.39
N VAL A 6 4.14 -9.52 -9.35
CA VAL A 6 4.47 -8.22 -8.73
C VAL A 6 5.93 -8.13 -8.25
N MET A 7 6.56 -9.29 -7.99
CA MET A 7 7.95 -9.42 -7.55
C MET A 7 8.96 -9.39 -8.71
N HIS A 8 8.49 -9.26 -9.95
CA HIS A 8 9.34 -9.25 -11.14
C HIS A 8 10.41 -8.15 -11.07
N GLY A 9 11.63 -8.49 -11.48
CA GLY A 9 12.81 -7.62 -11.44
C GLY A 9 13.33 -7.31 -10.04
N SER A 10 12.68 -7.76 -8.96
CA SER A 10 13.14 -7.48 -7.60
C SER A 10 14.28 -8.40 -7.17
N LYS A 11 15.31 -7.84 -6.53
CA LYS A 11 16.39 -8.59 -5.87
C LYS A 11 16.07 -8.97 -4.42
N LEU A 12 14.91 -8.57 -3.89
CA LEU A 12 14.48 -8.95 -2.54
C LEU A 12 14.13 -10.45 -2.46
N SER A 13 14.28 -11.01 -1.26
CA SER A 13 13.89 -12.38 -0.95
C SER A 13 12.36 -12.51 -0.95
N PHE A 14 11.84 -13.70 -1.26
CA PHE A 14 10.40 -13.96 -1.21
C PHE A 14 9.83 -13.75 0.20
N GLN A 15 10.59 -14.09 1.23
CA GLN A 15 10.18 -13.92 2.63
C GLN A 15 9.80 -12.47 2.94
N TYR A 16 10.56 -11.49 2.41
CA TYR A 16 10.24 -10.07 2.62
C TYR A 16 8.90 -9.68 2.00
N TRP A 17 8.62 -10.20 0.81
CA TRP A 17 7.34 -9.96 0.14
C TRP A 17 6.18 -10.55 0.93
N PHE A 18 6.31 -11.80 1.41
CA PHE A 18 5.25 -12.43 2.18
C PHE A 18 4.99 -11.75 3.53
N ILE A 19 6.05 -11.35 4.24
CA ILE A 19 5.91 -10.60 5.49
C ILE A 19 5.28 -9.22 5.23
N ALA A 20 5.71 -8.52 4.18
CA ALA A 20 5.13 -7.22 3.83
C ALA A 20 3.64 -7.34 3.43
N MET A 21 3.27 -8.37 2.67
CA MET A 21 1.87 -8.65 2.35
C MET A 21 1.06 -8.94 3.62
N HIS A 22 1.58 -9.79 4.51
CA HIS A 22 0.94 -10.08 5.80
C HIS A 22 0.68 -8.79 6.59
N PHE A 23 1.70 -7.93 6.77
CA PHE A 23 1.52 -6.67 7.46
C PHE A 23 0.47 -5.76 6.81
N LEU A 24 0.46 -5.66 5.48
CA LEU A 24 -0.50 -4.81 4.76
C LEU A 24 -1.95 -5.33 4.86
N THR A 25 -2.15 -6.65 5.00
CA THR A 25 -3.49 -7.24 5.03
C THR A 25 -4.04 -7.51 6.43
N SER A 26 -3.18 -7.54 7.45
CA SER A 26 -3.57 -7.97 8.81
C SER A 26 -4.11 -6.85 9.70
N THR A 27 -4.12 -5.60 9.26
CA THR A 27 -4.61 -4.47 10.06
C THR A 27 -5.30 -3.43 9.20
N LYS A 28 -6.27 -2.73 9.77
CA LYS A 28 -6.92 -1.55 9.16
C LYS A 28 -5.96 -0.36 9.05
N LYS A 29 -4.90 -0.31 9.87
CA LYS A 29 -3.94 0.80 9.90
C LYS A 29 -2.83 0.61 8.89
N SER A 30 -2.50 1.66 8.12
CA SER A 30 -1.41 1.58 7.15
C SER A 30 -0.03 1.53 7.82
N PHE A 31 0.86 0.68 7.31
CA PHE A 31 2.26 0.64 7.74
C PHE A 31 3.14 1.60 6.94
N SER A 32 4.05 2.31 7.60
CA SER A 32 5.07 3.10 6.89
C SER A 32 6.16 2.20 6.31
N ALA A 33 6.82 2.63 5.23
CA ALA A 33 7.95 1.87 4.67
C ALA A 33 9.13 1.75 5.63
N LYS A 34 9.30 2.72 6.52
CA LYS A 34 10.35 2.71 7.54
C LYS A 34 10.05 1.72 8.66
N GLU A 35 8.78 1.59 9.02
CA GLU A 35 8.31 0.55 9.96
C GLU A 35 8.54 -0.85 9.38
N VAL A 36 8.11 -1.09 8.14
CA VAL A 36 8.34 -2.38 7.48
C VAL A 36 9.84 -2.68 7.32
N GLN A 37 10.65 -1.67 6.99
CA GLN A 37 12.10 -1.83 6.96
C GLN A 37 12.67 -2.27 8.31
N ARG A 38 12.20 -1.66 9.41
CA ARG A 38 12.63 -2.01 10.78
C ARG A 38 12.26 -3.45 11.11
N GLN A 39 11.01 -3.85 10.85
CA GLN A 39 10.53 -5.22 11.11
C GLN A 39 11.28 -6.28 10.29
N LEU A 40 11.64 -5.96 9.04
CA LEU A 40 12.40 -6.86 8.16
C LEU A 40 13.91 -6.85 8.40
N GLY A 41 14.42 -5.88 9.18
CA GLY A 41 15.85 -5.68 9.40
C GLY A 41 16.64 -5.34 8.12
N HIS A 42 15.99 -4.76 7.09
CA HIS A 42 16.67 -4.48 5.83
C HIS A 42 17.52 -3.21 5.90
N LYS A 43 18.77 -3.27 5.43
CA LYS A 43 19.72 -2.16 5.53
C LYS A 43 19.30 -0.92 4.74
N ARG A 44 18.73 -1.10 3.54
CA ARG A 44 18.39 0.01 2.64
C ARG A 44 16.89 0.28 2.66
N TYR A 45 16.51 1.55 2.69
CA TYR A 45 15.10 1.95 2.68
C TYR A 45 14.45 1.78 1.30
N GLU A 46 15.13 2.26 0.25
CA GLU A 46 14.59 2.37 -1.10
C GLU A 46 14.00 1.06 -1.65
N PRO A 47 14.63 -0.13 -1.50
CA PRO A 47 14.02 -1.38 -1.98
C PRO A 47 12.72 -1.73 -1.25
N ILE A 48 12.62 -1.43 0.05
CA ILE A 48 11.40 -1.69 0.84
C ILE A 48 10.31 -0.72 0.43
N TRP A 49 10.65 0.56 0.25
CA TRP A 49 9.72 1.57 -0.24
C TRP A 49 9.15 1.18 -1.62
N ALA A 50 10.01 0.79 -2.57
CA ALA A 50 9.58 0.37 -3.89
C ALA A 50 8.71 -0.91 -3.85
N MET A 51 9.06 -1.87 -2.99
CA MET A 51 8.26 -3.08 -2.75
C MET A 51 6.86 -2.73 -2.25
N MET A 52 6.74 -1.87 -1.25
CA MET A 52 5.45 -1.47 -0.69
C MET A 52 4.60 -0.68 -1.69
N HIS A 53 5.20 0.18 -2.52
CA HIS A 53 4.48 0.87 -3.57
C HIS A 53 3.91 -0.07 -4.62
N LYS A 54 4.68 -1.08 -5.04
CA LYS A 54 4.17 -2.12 -5.95
C LYS A 54 2.99 -2.87 -5.34
N LEU A 55 3.07 -3.26 -4.06
CA LEU A 55 1.98 -3.94 -3.38
C LEU A 55 0.72 -3.06 -3.30
N ARG A 56 0.85 -1.80 -2.88
CA ARG A 56 -0.26 -0.86 -2.82
C ARG A 56 -0.90 -0.58 -4.18
N SER A 57 -0.08 -0.48 -5.22
CA SER A 57 -0.58 -0.30 -6.59
C SER A 57 -1.44 -1.49 -7.02
N VAL A 58 -1.00 -2.72 -6.75
CA VAL A 58 -1.79 -3.92 -7.07
C VAL A 58 -3.06 -4.02 -6.21
N MET A 59 -2.99 -3.67 -4.92
CA MET A 59 -4.17 -3.59 -4.06
C MET A 59 -5.19 -2.57 -4.60
N ARG A 60 -4.73 -1.37 -4.98
CA ARG A 60 -5.58 -0.35 -5.60
C ARG A 60 -6.26 -0.84 -6.88
N LEU A 61 -5.50 -1.47 -7.78
CA LEU A 61 -6.08 -2.04 -9.01
C LEU A 61 -7.15 -3.09 -8.72
N ARG A 62 -7.00 -3.85 -7.62
CA ARG A 62 -8.01 -4.81 -7.20
C ARG A 62 -9.24 -4.12 -6.60
N ASP A 63 -9.04 -3.09 -5.79
CA ASP A 63 -10.12 -2.31 -5.19
C ASP A 63 -10.93 -1.55 -6.25
N ASP A 64 -10.29 -1.06 -7.32
CA ASP A 64 -10.93 -0.35 -8.44
C ASP A 64 -11.96 -1.25 -9.19
N GLU A 65 -11.87 -2.57 -9.09
CA GLU A 65 -12.85 -3.52 -9.64
C GLU A 65 -14.14 -3.63 -8.81
N TYR A 66 -14.14 -3.09 -7.58
CA TYR A 66 -15.28 -3.13 -6.67
C TYR A 66 -15.92 -1.74 -6.55
N THR A 67 -17.23 -1.67 -6.78
CA THR A 67 -18.03 -0.48 -6.46
C THR A 67 -18.79 -0.74 -5.16
N LEU A 68 -18.58 0.11 -4.15
CA LEU A 68 -19.43 0.12 -2.95
C LEU A 68 -20.85 0.52 -3.35
N LYS A 69 -21.85 -0.25 -2.90
CA LYS A 69 -23.28 -0.05 -3.21
C LYS A 69 -24.07 0.04 -1.91
N GLU A 70 -25.32 0.49 -2.02
CA GLU A 70 -26.24 0.67 -0.89
C GLU A 70 -25.80 1.82 0.02
N GLU A 71 -25.89 1.64 1.34
CA GLU A 71 -25.53 2.66 2.31
C GLU A 71 -24.03 2.59 2.61
N ILE A 72 -23.33 3.69 2.35
CA ILE A 72 -21.89 3.82 2.62
C ILE A 72 -21.72 4.71 3.84
N GLU A 73 -21.19 4.13 4.92
CA GLU A 73 -20.81 4.86 6.12
C GLU A 73 -19.29 5.04 6.16
N LEU A 74 -18.85 6.28 6.40
CA LEU A 74 -17.46 6.65 6.60
C LEU A 74 -17.25 6.95 8.08
N ASP A 75 -16.48 6.10 8.75
CA ASP A 75 -16.02 6.33 10.12
C ASP A 75 -14.59 6.91 10.12
N GLU A 76 -14.23 7.70 11.13
CA GLU A 76 -12.90 8.30 11.35
C GLU A 76 -12.33 9.17 10.19
N GLY A 77 -13.15 10.01 9.55
CA GLY A 77 -12.69 10.95 8.50
C GLY A 77 -12.55 12.41 8.97
N PHE A 78 -11.34 12.96 9.00
CA PHE A 78 -11.10 14.40 9.15
C PHE A 78 -10.79 15.02 7.78
N PHE A 79 -11.66 15.89 7.29
CA PHE A 79 -11.50 16.58 6.01
C PHE A 79 -11.52 18.09 6.20
N GLU A 80 -10.51 18.79 5.69
CA GLU A 80 -10.57 20.24 5.55
C GLU A 80 -11.23 20.57 4.20
N THR A 81 -12.40 21.22 4.25
CA THR A 81 -13.06 21.69 3.03
C THR A 81 -12.44 23.02 2.64
N VAL A 82 -11.53 23.02 1.67
CA VAL A 82 -11.01 24.24 1.08
C VAL A 82 -11.98 24.69 -0.02
N SER A 83 -12.72 25.78 0.23
CA SER A 83 -13.49 26.46 -0.80
C SER A 83 -12.53 27.09 -1.80
N ILE A 84 -12.30 26.40 -2.91
CA ILE A 84 -11.60 26.98 -4.05
C ILE A 84 -12.56 28.00 -4.67
N THR A 85 -12.43 29.28 -4.30
CA THR A 85 -13.04 30.36 -5.08
C THR A 85 -12.47 30.25 -6.48
N ARG A 86 -13.27 29.74 -7.43
CA ARG A 86 -12.95 29.83 -8.84
C ARG A 86 -13.13 31.29 -9.21
N ASP A 87 -12.03 32.03 -9.27
CA ASP A 87 -12.03 33.36 -9.86
C ASP A 87 -12.60 33.25 -11.28
N LYS A 88 -13.60 34.10 -11.55
CA LYS A 88 -14.31 34.20 -12.83
C LYS A 88 -13.44 34.82 -13.91
#